data_AF-A0A2G9YPQ8-F1
#
_entry.id   AF-A0A2G9YPQ8-F1
#
_cell.length_a   1.000
_cell.length_b   1.000
_cell.length_c   1.000
_cell.angle_alpha   90.00
_cell.angle_beta   90.00
_cell.angle_gamma   90.00
#
_symmetry.space_group_name_H-M   'P 1'
#
loop_
_entity.id
_entity.type
_entity.pdbx_description
1 polymer ?
#
loop_
_entity_poly.entity_id
_entity_poly.type
_entity_poly.pdbx_seq_one_letter_code
_entity_poly.pdbx_strand_id
1 'polypeptide(L)'
;MCLYDEGIKDLGFSQLKDFIRNNFGNIKVYLIKLKKKVICTQGLIFDLIGTRTLFNKVEYSESKDACHIILTNTLFATLDEDRRPHIRASIYSFPTVISTSGIVEGPAKPRQYYLYKQKYSQLGIWDIEEAKIKKKFRDSFIDYEDKRMNEVLKGYIAQALFFYITGEPFCNQKNCRLFNAHWQEELIYTQIRIGRFCKHHRQLLKDIHLA
;
A
#
# COMPACT_ATOMS: atom_id res chain seq x y z
N MET A 1 -16.79 5.58 -0.12
CA MET A 1 -15.36 5.48 -0.48
C MET A 1 -15.23 5.19 -1.96
N CYS A 2 -14.28 5.82 -2.63
CA CYS A 2 -13.96 5.60 -4.04
C CYS A 2 -12.57 4.98 -4.17
N LEU A 3 -12.50 3.79 -4.76
CA LEU A 3 -11.24 3.14 -5.16
C LEU A 3 -11.01 3.41 -6.64
N TYR A 4 -9.95 4.13 -6.95
CA TYR A 4 -9.54 4.41 -8.32
C TYR A 4 -8.43 3.44 -8.71
N ASP A 5 -8.63 2.69 -9.78
CA ASP A 5 -7.66 1.70 -10.28
C ASP A 5 -7.08 2.15 -11.62
N GLU A 6 -5.74 2.17 -11.72
CA GLU A 6 -4.99 2.47 -12.94
C GLU A 6 -4.78 1.27 -13.86
N GLY A 7 -5.57 0.21 -13.68
CA GLY A 7 -5.47 -1.02 -14.46
C GLY A 7 -4.39 -1.96 -13.91
N ILE A 8 -4.27 -2.05 -12.59
CA ILE A 8 -3.38 -3.00 -11.95
C ILE A 8 -3.94 -4.41 -12.18
N LYS A 9 -3.09 -5.29 -12.72
CA LYS A 9 -3.45 -6.69 -12.99
C LYS A 9 -3.68 -7.47 -11.69
N ASP A 10 -4.60 -8.43 -11.74
CA ASP A 10 -4.84 -9.43 -10.69
C ASP A 10 -5.26 -8.88 -9.31
N LEU A 11 -5.78 -7.64 -9.26
CA LEU A 11 -6.42 -7.11 -8.07
C LEU A 11 -7.77 -7.78 -7.80
N GLY A 12 -7.87 -8.42 -6.64
CA GLY A 12 -9.07 -9.09 -6.15
C GLY A 12 -10.08 -8.10 -5.59
N PHE A 13 -10.67 -7.24 -6.43
CA PHE A 13 -11.58 -6.19 -5.99
C PHE A 13 -12.76 -6.68 -5.14
N SER A 14 -13.30 -7.87 -5.42
CA SER A 14 -14.35 -8.45 -4.57
C SER A 14 -13.86 -8.65 -3.14
N GLN A 15 -12.64 -9.19 -2.97
CA GLN A 15 -12.05 -9.43 -1.65
C GLN A 15 -11.77 -8.13 -0.90
N LEU A 16 -11.36 -7.08 -1.61
CA LEU A 16 -11.17 -5.74 -1.03
C LEU A 16 -12.50 -5.15 -0.57
N LYS A 17 -13.55 -5.24 -1.40
CA LYS A 17 -14.90 -4.78 -1.04
C LYS A 17 -15.44 -5.54 0.18
N ASP A 18 -15.31 -6.86 0.20
CA ASP A 18 -15.75 -7.69 1.32
C ASP A 18 -15.00 -7.34 2.61
N PHE A 19 -13.68 -7.14 2.52
CA PHE A 19 -12.89 -6.70 3.67
C PHE A 19 -13.39 -5.37 4.24
N ILE A 20 -13.67 -4.39 3.37
CA ILE A 20 -14.14 -3.05 3.79
C ILE A 20 -15.51 -3.16 4.43
N ARG A 21 -16.45 -3.85 3.79
CA ARG A 21 -17.80 -4.09 4.32
C ARG A 21 -17.76 -4.75 5.69
N ASN A 22 -16.90 -5.75 5.87
CA ASN A 22 -16.85 -6.55 7.10
C ASN A 22 -16.20 -5.80 8.28
N ASN A 23 -15.38 -4.77 8.03
CA ASN A 23 -14.62 -4.08 9.08
C ASN A 23 -15.03 -2.62 9.30
N PHE A 24 -15.54 -1.96 8.26
CA PHE A 24 -15.87 -0.53 8.25
C PHE A 24 -17.37 -0.29 7.97
N GLY A 25 -18.19 -1.35 7.95
CA GLY A 25 -19.64 -1.24 7.90
C GLY A 25 -20.19 -0.97 6.51
N ASN A 26 -21.35 -0.32 6.43
CA ASN A 26 -22.08 -0.08 5.19
C ASN A 26 -21.51 1.10 4.36
N ILE A 27 -20.18 1.25 4.33
CA ILE A 27 -19.54 2.21 3.43
C ILE A 27 -19.78 1.74 1.99
N LYS A 28 -20.49 2.55 1.20
CA LYS A 28 -20.60 2.33 -0.25
C LYS A 28 -19.20 2.43 -0.88
N VAL A 29 -18.80 1.39 -1.60
CA VAL A 29 -17.51 1.32 -2.30
C VAL A 29 -17.72 1.41 -3.80
N TYR A 30 -17.29 2.52 -4.38
CA TYR A 30 -17.28 2.74 -5.82
C TYR A 30 -15.91 2.35 -6.38
N LEU A 31 -15.90 1.53 -7.42
CA LEU A 31 -14.68 1.17 -8.15
C LEU A 31 -14.67 1.95 -9.46
N ILE A 32 -13.62 2.73 -9.68
CA ILE A 32 -13.50 3.63 -10.81
C ILE A 32 -12.21 3.30 -11.55
N LYS A 33 -12.32 2.95 -12.83
CA LYS A 33 -11.14 2.77 -13.68
C LYS A 33 -10.63 4.12 -14.16
N LEU A 34 -9.36 4.37 -13.97
CA LEU A 34 -8.70 5.57 -14.47
C LEU A 34 -8.06 5.30 -15.82
N LYS A 35 -8.20 6.29 -16.72
CA LYS A 35 -7.50 6.30 -18.01
C LYS A 35 -6.13 6.95 -17.92
N LYS A 36 -5.89 7.75 -16.88
CA LYS A 36 -4.66 8.51 -16.68
C LYS A 36 -4.03 8.09 -15.38
N LYS A 37 -2.71 7.93 -15.39
CA LYS A 37 -1.95 7.60 -14.19
C LYS A 37 -1.69 8.83 -13.32
N VAL A 38 -1.31 8.58 -12.06
CA VAL A 38 -0.70 9.54 -11.16
C VAL A 38 0.47 10.25 -11.83
N ILE A 39 0.68 11.50 -11.43
CA ILE A 39 1.73 12.35 -12.00
C ILE A 39 3.00 12.19 -11.17
N CYS A 40 4.11 11.92 -11.83
CA CYS A 40 5.45 11.93 -11.25
C CYS A 40 6.31 12.91 -12.05
N THR A 41 7.16 13.67 -11.37
CA THR A 41 8.17 14.49 -12.04
C THR A 41 9.35 13.61 -12.48
N GLN A 42 10.31 14.18 -13.22
CA GLN A 42 11.52 13.46 -13.60
C GLN A 42 12.27 13.01 -12.34
N GLY A 43 12.36 11.69 -12.10
CA GLY A 43 13.08 11.11 -10.95
C GLY A 43 12.22 10.50 -9.82
N LEU A 44 11.01 10.01 -10.10
CA LEU A 44 10.12 9.30 -9.15
C LEU A 44 9.57 10.15 -7.99
N ILE A 45 9.60 11.48 -8.12
CA ILE A 45 8.96 12.36 -7.14
C ILE A 45 7.48 12.46 -7.50
N PHE A 46 6.62 12.01 -6.58
CA PHE A 46 5.18 12.09 -6.76
C PHE A 46 4.71 13.55 -6.73
N ASP A 47 4.05 13.98 -7.80
CA ASP A 47 3.42 15.30 -7.88
C ASP A 47 2.00 15.21 -7.33
N LEU A 48 1.86 15.47 -6.03
CA LEU A 48 0.56 15.44 -5.35
C LEU A 48 -0.42 16.48 -5.91
N ILE A 49 0.05 17.66 -6.31
CA ILE A 49 -0.81 18.75 -6.80
C ILE A 49 -1.33 18.38 -8.19
N GLY A 50 -0.43 18.06 -9.12
CA GLY A 50 -0.79 17.65 -10.47
C GLY A 50 -1.69 16.41 -10.46
N THR A 51 -1.37 15.45 -9.60
CA THR A 51 -2.22 14.28 -9.36
C THR A 51 -3.61 14.72 -8.88
N ARG A 52 -3.72 15.49 -7.80
CA ARG A 52 -5.03 15.97 -7.31
C ARG A 52 -5.83 16.72 -8.38
N THR A 53 -5.20 17.61 -9.14
CA THR A 53 -5.86 18.34 -10.24
C THR A 53 -6.40 17.41 -11.33
N LEU A 54 -5.68 16.33 -11.64
CA LEU A 54 -6.16 15.29 -12.55
C LEU A 54 -7.41 14.61 -12.01
N PHE A 55 -7.43 14.31 -10.70
CA PHE A 55 -8.50 13.60 -10.03
C PHE A 55 -9.76 14.42 -9.80
N ASN A 56 -9.64 15.70 -9.47
CA ASN A 56 -10.79 16.61 -9.33
C ASN A 56 -11.65 16.67 -10.61
N LYS A 57 -11.09 16.34 -11.78
CA LYS A 57 -11.83 16.27 -13.06
C LYS A 57 -12.63 14.98 -13.23
N VAL A 58 -12.36 13.97 -12.42
CA VAL A 58 -12.93 12.60 -12.47
C VAL A 58 -13.76 12.29 -11.21
N GLU A 59 -13.72 13.16 -10.20
CA GLU A 59 -14.56 13.07 -9.01
C GLU A 59 -16.05 13.10 -9.37
N TYR A 60 -16.80 12.19 -8.77
CA TYR A 60 -18.25 12.12 -8.94
C TYR A 60 -18.91 13.09 -7.96
N SER A 61 -19.96 13.80 -8.39
CA SER A 61 -20.61 14.83 -7.57
C SER A 61 -21.15 14.30 -6.24
N GLU A 62 -21.67 13.07 -6.21
CA GLU A 62 -22.13 12.41 -4.97
C GLU A 62 -21.00 11.94 -4.04
N SER A 63 -19.73 12.06 -4.48
CA SER A 63 -18.57 11.53 -3.76
C SER A 63 -17.64 12.58 -3.16
N LYS A 64 -18.01 13.87 -3.18
CA LYS A 64 -17.14 14.98 -2.72
C LYS A 64 -16.69 14.85 -1.26
N ASP A 65 -17.52 14.23 -0.42
CA ASP A 65 -17.21 13.96 0.99
C ASP A 65 -16.85 12.49 1.23
N ALA A 66 -16.23 11.82 0.26
CA ALA A 66 -15.81 10.43 0.39
C ALA A 66 -14.31 10.29 0.64
N CYS A 67 -13.91 9.18 1.26
CA CYS A 67 -12.52 8.74 1.21
C CYS A 67 -12.17 8.31 -0.22
N HIS A 68 -11.23 9.02 -0.86
CA HIS A 68 -10.72 8.72 -2.20
C HIS A 68 -9.34 8.06 -2.09
N ILE A 69 -9.22 6.86 -2.66
CA ILE A 69 -7.98 6.08 -2.66
C ILE A 69 -7.62 5.70 -4.09
N ILE A 70 -6.41 6.02 -4.50
CA ILE A 70 -5.86 5.70 -5.81
C ILE A 70 -4.91 4.53 -5.66
N LEU A 71 -5.17 3.45 -6.39
CA LEU A 71 -4.29 2.31 -6.52
C LEU A 71 -3.49 2.47 -7.82
N THR A 72 -2.17 2.53 -7.68
CA THR A 72 -1.22 2.65 -8.79
C THR A 72 -0.16 1.54 -8.74
N ASN A 73 0.49 1.27 -9.88
CA ASN A 73 1.73 0.51 -9.94
C ASN A 73 2.96 1.41 -10.15
N THR A 74 2.79 2.72 -10.08
CA THR A 74 3.86 3.70 -10.23
C THR A 74 4.66 3.78 -8.93
N LEU A 75 5.99 3.64 -9.02
CA LEU A 75 6.87 3.89 -7.89
C LEU A 75 6.96 5.38 -7.60
N PHE A 76 6.92 5.73 -6.32
CA PHE A 76 7.20 7.08 -5.88
C PHE A 76 8.07 7.07 -4.63
N ALA A 77 8.82 8.14 -4.46
CA ALA A 77 9.62 8.40 -3.29
C ALA A 77 9.25 9.73 -2.65
N THR A 78 9.42 9.81 -1.33
CA THR A 78 9.39 11.06 -0.57
C THR A 78 10.79 11.40 -0.10
N LEU A 79 11.11 12.68 -0.02
CA LEU A 79 12.35 13.13 0.61
C LEU A 79 12.11 13.19 2.13
N ASP A 80 12.94 12.49 2.90
CA ASP A 80 12.88 12.51 4.36
C ASP A 80 13.93 13.49 4.92
N GLU A 81 14.01 13.63 6.24
CA GLU A 81 14.93 14.58 6.91
C GLU A 81 16.41 14.32 6.57
N ASP A 82 16.76 13.06 6.27
CA ASP A 82 18.10 12.65 5.84
C ASP A 82 18.44 13.09 4.40
N ARG A 83 17.52 13.78 3.73
CA ARG A 83 17.62 14.26 2.34
C ARG A 83 17.85 13.14 1.34
N ARG A 84 17.48 11.90 1.69
CA ARG A 84 17.53 10.76 0.77
C ARG A 84 16.12 10.46 0.27
N PRO A 85 15.95 10.11 -1.00
CA PRO A 85 14.66 9.63 -1.49
C PRO A 85 14.35 8.27 -0.87
N HIS A 86 13.21 8.16 -0.18
CA HIS A 86 12.69 6.90 0.34
C HIS A 86 11.48 6.48 -0.47
N ILE A 87 11.56 5.30 -1.09
CA ILE A 87 10.41 4.70 -1.78
C ILE A 87 9.30 4.47 -0.75
N ARG A 88 8.08 4.88 -1.08
CA ARG A 88 6.91 4.70 -0.22
C ARG A 88 5.91 3.76 -0.87
N ALA A 89 5.28 2.93 -0.04
CA ALA A 89 4.13 2.13 -0.43
C ALA A 89 2.84 2.96 -0.53
N SER A 90 2.74 4.04 0.26
CA SER A 90 1.55 4.88 0.32
C SER A 90 1.88 6.32 0.68
N ILE A 91 1.07 7.24 0.20
CA ILE A 91 1.01 8.64 0.62
C ILE A 91 -0.41 8.89 1.12
N TYR A 92 -0.54 9.14 2.42
CA TYR A 92 -1.81 9.42 3.08
C TYR A 92 -2.14 10.91 2.92
N SER A 93 -3.00 11.20 1.96
CA SER A 93 -3.42 12.55 1.55
C SER A 93 -4.88 12.52 1.08
N PHE A 94 -5.37 13.63 0.52
CA PHE A 94 -6.71 13.75 -0.05
C PHE A 94 -6.60 14.12 -1.54
N PRO A 95 -6.61 13.14 -2.47
CA PRO A 95 -6.82 11.69 -2.28
C PRO A 95 -5.58 10.95 -1.73
N THR A 96 -5.77 9.76 -1.14
CA THR A 96 -4.68 8.87 -0.72
C THR A 96 -4.18 8.08 -1.92
N VAL A 97 -2.88 7.85 -2.01
CA VAL A 97 -2.27 7.06 -3.09
C VAL A 97 -1.54 5.86 -2.52
N ILE A 98 -1.81 4.66 -3.05
CA ILE A 98 -1.17 3.40 -2.66
C ILE A 98 -0.53 2.78 -3.91
N SER A 99 0.76 2.48 -3.83
CA SER A 99 1.53 1.86 -4.91
C SER A 99 1.82 0.40 -4.63
N THR A 100 1.37 -0.51 -5.51
CA THR A 100 1.71 -1.94 -5.40
C THR A 100 3.20 -2.18 -5.62
N SER A 101 3.84 -1.45 -6.53
CA SER A 101 5.29 -1.48 -6.68
C SER A 101 5.99 -0.92 -5.43
N GLY A 102 5.43 0.12 -4.82
CA GLY A 102 5.93 0.68 -3.56
C GLY A 102 5.83 -0.31 -2.38
N ILE A 103 4.83 -1.20 -2.38
CA ILE A 103 4.71 -2.30 -1.41
C ILE A 103 5.84 -3.34 -1.59
N VAL A 104 6.28 -3.60 -2.82
CA VAL A 104 7.38 -4.53 -3.13
C VAL A 104 8.75 -3.93 -2.79
N GLU A 105 8.95 -2.65 -3.10
CA GLU A 105 10.27 -2.00 -3.05
C GLU A 105 10.50 -1.10 -1.85
N GLY A 106 9.45 -0.56 -1.23
CA GLY A 106 9.57 0.38 -0.11
C GLY A 106 10.06 -0.28 1.18
N PRO A 107 9.36 -1.29 1.71
CA PRO A 107 9.82 -2.03 2.89
C PRO A 107 11.08 -2.84 2.58
N ALA A 108 12.06 -2.79 3.47
CA ALA A 108 13.33 -3.48 3.31
C ALA A 108 13.16 -5.00 3.28
N LYS A 109 13.80 -5.65 2.30
CA LYS A 109 13.84 -7.12 2.20
C LYS A 109 14.72 -7.72 3.32
N PRO A 110 14.62 -9.02 3.63
CA PRO A 110 15.45 -9.64 4.66
C PRO A 110 16.95 -9.39 4.42
N ARG A 111 17.72 -9.12 5.48
CA ARG A 111 19.15 -8.81 5.38
C ARG A 111 19.95 -9.84 4.58
N GLN A 112 19.64 -11.13 4.76
CA GLN A 112 20.30 -12.21 4.02
C GLN A 112 20.10 -12.14 2.51
N TYR A 113 18.96 -11.63 2.03
CA TYR A 113 18.73 -11.40 0.61
C TYR A 113 19.76 -10.42 0.03
N TYR A 114 20.02 -9.32 0.74
CA TYR A 114 21.02 -8.34 0.32
C TYR A 114 22.45 -8.89 0.34
N LEU A 115 22.79 -9.76 1.29
CA LEU A 115 24.09 -10.43 1.30
C LEU A 115 24.30 -11.31 0.06
N TYR A 116 23.27 -12.06 -0.35
CA TYR A 116 23.31 -12.82 -1.60
C TYR A 116 23.41 -11.91 -2.83
N LYS A 117 22.60 -10.85 -2.87
CA LYS A 117 22.64 -9.87 -3.96
C LYS A 117 24.03 -9.28 -4.10
N GLN A 118 24.61 -8.77 -3.01
CA GLN A 118 25.97 -8.23 -3.00
C GLN A 118 27.00 -9.26 -3.47
N LYS A 119 26.98 -10.48 -2.92
CA LYS A 119 27.91 -11.55 -3.28
C LYS A 119 27.86 -11.86 -4.78
N TYR A 120 26.67 -12.08 -5.34
CA TYR A 120 26.53 -12.46 -6.74
C TYR A 120 26.71 -11.29 -7.71
N SER A 121 26.39 -10.06 -7.29
CA SER A 121 26.72 -8.85 -8.05
C SER A 121 28.24 -8.65 -8.14
N GLN A 122 29.00 -8.88 -7.06
CA GLN A 122 30.46 -8.81 -7.09
C GLN A 122 31.09 -9.88 -8.01
N LEU A 123 30.43 -11.03 -8.14
CA LEU A 123 30.84 -12.09 -9.07
C LEU A 123 30.32 -11.86 -10.50
N GLY A 124 29.56 -10.80 -10.77
CA GLY A 124 28.98 -10.50 -12.09
C GLY A 124 27.90 -11.47 -12.57
N ILE A 125 27.32 -12.28 -11.68
CA ILE A 125 26.35 -13.35 -12.01
C ILE A 125 24.99 -13.16 -11.34
N TRP A 126 24.69 -11.96 -10.84
CA TRP A 126 23.41 -11.67 -10.19
C TRP A 126 22.22 -11.98 -11.10
N ASP A 127 22.25 -11.55 -12.36
CA ASP A 127 21.13 -11.73 -13.30
C ASP A 127 20.82 -13.22 -13.56
N ILE A 128 21.82 -14.09 -13.38
CA ILE A 128 21.69 -15.55 -13.51
C ILE A 128 21.11 -16.17 -12.22
N GLU A 129 21.58 -15.72 -11.05
CA GLU A 129 21.18 -16.31 -9.76
C GLU A 129 19.92 -15.66 -9.15
N GLU A 130 19.49 -14.48 -9.62
CA GLU A 130 18.40 -13.70 -9.01
C GLU A 130 17.13 -14.52 -8.83
N ALA A 131 16.66 -15.20 -9.88
CA ALA A 131 15.43 -15.99 -9.83
C ALA A 131 15.49 -17.11 -8.77
N LYS A 132 16.65 -17.74 -8.62
CA LYS A 132 16.88 -18.80 -7.63
C LYS A 132 16.94 -18.24 -6.21
N ILE A 133 17.56 -17.07 -6.02
CA ILE A 133 17.59 -16.38 -4.73
C ILE A 133 16.20 -15.88 -4.35
N LYS A 134 15.46 -15.25 -5.27
CA LYS A 134 14.06 -14.87 -5.05
C LYS A 134 13.21 -16.09 -4.67
N LYS A 135 13.37 -17.22 -5.36
CA LYS A 135 12.68 -18.48 -5.01
C LYS A 135 13.05 -18.98 -3.60
N LYS A 136 14.30 -18.83 -3.16
CA LYS A 136 14.73 -19.18 -1.79
C LYS A 136 14.03 -18.33 -0.73
N PHE A 137 13.76 -17.05 -1.02
CA PHE A 137 13.14 -16.11 -0.09
C PHE A 137 11.65 -15.85 -0.37
N ARG A 138 11.00 -16.67 -1.22
CA ARG A 138 9.62 -16.46 -1.69
C ARG A 138 8.62 -16.11 -0.59
N ASP A 139 8.73 -16.74 0.59
CA ASP A 139 7.75 -16.55 1.67
C ASP A 139 8.18 -15.44 2.64
N SER A 140 9.33 -14.80 2.41
CA SER A 140 9.96 -13.79 3.29
C SER A 140 9.78 -12.34 2.82
N PHE A 141 9.31 -12.10 1.60
CA PHE A 141 8.89 -10.78 1.13
C PHE A 141 7.80 -10.89 0.05
N ILE A 142 7.07 -9.80 -0.16
CA ILE A 142 6.11 -9.67 -1.26
C ILE A 142 6.86 -9.23 -2.51
N ASP A 143 6.70 -9.96 -3.61
CA ASP A 143 7.27 -9.60 -4.92
C ASP A 143 6.16 -9.20 -5.91
N TYR A 144 6.56 -8.77 -7.11
CA TYR A 144 5.61 -8.55 -8.20
C TYR A 144 4.79 -9.81 -8.51
N GLU A 145 3.53 -9.62 -8.86
CA GLU A 145 2.56 -10.69 -9.20
C GLU A 145 2.32 -11.70 -8.05
N ASP A 146 2.73 -11.36 -6.82
CA ASP A 146 2.49 -12.21 -5.66
C ASP A 146 0.99 -12.20 -5.29
N LYS A 147 0.41 -13.41 -5.19
CA LYS A 147 -1.01 -13.60 -4.84
C LYS A 147 -1.36 -13.00 -3.47
N ARG A 148 -0.38 -12.81 -2.59
CA ARG A 148 -0.53 -12.20 -1.26
C ARG A 148 -0.69 -10.67 -1.32
N MET A 149 -0.43 -10.03 -2.46
CA MET A 149 -0.57 -8.58 -2.65
C MET A 149 -1.96 -8.07 -2.23
N ASN A 150 -3.03 -8.79 -2.59
CA ASN A 150 -4.39 -8.41 -2.20
C ASN A 150 -4.60 -8.39 -0.68
N GLU A 151 -3.97 -9.31 0.05
CA GLU A 151 -4.08 -9.36 1.51
C GLU A 151 -3.33 -8.19 2.17
N VAL A 152 -2.18 -7.84 1.60
CA VAL A 152 -1.38 -6.68 2.04
C VAL A 152 -2.10 -5.36 1.74
N LEU A 153 -2.72 -5.24 0.56
CA LEU A 153 -3.49 -4.06 0.18
C LEU A 153 -4.67 -3.77 1.11
N LYS A 154 -5.31 -4.79 1.69
CA LYS A 154 -6.34 -4.59 2.72
C LYS A 154 -5.80 -3.76 3.90
N GLY A 155 -4.54 -3.99 4.29
CA GLY A 155 -3.86 -3.20 5.31
C GLY A 155 -3.70 -1.74 4.94
N TYR A 156 -3.13 -1.46 3.77
CA TYR A 156 -2.92 -0.09 3.29
C TYR A 156 -4.24 0.66 3.06
N ILE A 157 -5.28 -0.02 2.58
CA ILE A 157 -6.64 0.55 2.47
C ILE A 157 -7.21 0.84 3.86
N ALA A 158 -7.00 -0.05 4.84
CA ALA A 158 -7.40 0.23 6.21
C ALA A 158 -6.67 1.44 6.78
N GLN A 159 -5.35 1.55 6.59
CA GLN A 159 -4.57 2.71 7.00
C GLN A 159 -5.07 4.00 6.34
N ALA A 160 -5.45 3.97 5.06
CA ALA A 160 -6.05 5.10 4.35
C ALA A 160 -7.41 5.52 4.93
N LEU A 161 -8.26 4.54 5.27
CA LEU A 161 -9.55 4.79 5.91
C LEU A 161 -9.38 5.36 7.32
N PHE A 162 -8.47 4.81 8.12
CA PHE A 162 -8.17 5.36 9.45
C PHE A 162 -7.63 6.78 9.34
N PHE A 163 -6.69 7.04 8.43
CA PHE A 163 -6.22 8.41 8.17
C PHE A 163 -7.36 9.37 7.80
N TYR A 164 -8.27 8.94 6.93
CA TYR A 164 -9.42 9.76 6.54
C TYR A 164 -10.35 10.09 7.73
N ILE A 165 -10.52 9.15 8.68
CA ILE A 165 -11.45 9.30 9.80
C ILE A 165 -10.81 10.01 10.99
N THR A 166 -9.55 9.70 11.31
CA THR A 166 -8.89 10.12 12.56
C THR A 166 -7.68 11.03 12.33
N GLY A 167 -7.21 11.18 11.08
CA GLY A 167 -5.95 11.84 10.76
C GLY A 167 -4.70 10.98 10.99
N GLU A 168 -4.85 9.76 11.53
CA GLU A 168 -3.73 8.90 11.94
C GLU A 168 -3.79 7.54 11.22
N PRO A 169 -2.86 7.23 10.30
CA PRO A 169 -2.90 5.97 9.54
C PRO A 169 -2.33 4.78 10.31
N PHE A 170 -1.45 5.03 11.28
CA PHE A 170 -0.52 4.03 11.78
C PHE A 170 -0.76 3.61 13.22
N CYS A 171 -0.38 2.37 13.51
CA CYS A 171 -0.28 1.83 14.86
C CYS A 171 1.16 1.43 15.16
N ASN A 172 1.60 1.61 16.40
CA ASN A 172 2.93 1.16 16.84
C ASN A 172 2.94 -0.29 17.34
N GLN A 173 1.78 -0.96 17.41
CA GLN A 173 1.68 -2.34 17.88
C GLN A 173 1.89 -3.34 16.73
N LYS A 174 2.93 -4.16 16.81
CA LYS A 174 3.28 -5.19 15.80
C LYS A 174 2.19 -6.22 15.53
N ASN A 175 1.24 -6.39 16.45
CA ASN A 175 0.10 -7.31 16.29
C ASN A 175 -1.15 -6.63 15.71
N CYS A 176 -1.02 -5.38 15.23
CA CYS A 176 -2.07 -4.64 14.57
C CYS A 176 -1.84 -4.62 13.05
N ARG A 177 -2.90 -4.79 12.28
CA ARG A 177 -2.90 -4.63 10.82
C ARG A 177 -2.51 -3.21 10.38
N LEU A 178 -2.64 -2.21 11.25
CA LEU A 178 -2.20 -0.83 10.96
C LEU A 178 -0.74 -0.57 11.29
N PHE A 179 0.05 -1.60 11.67
CA PHE A 179 1.45 -1.42 11.99
C PHE A 179 2.23 -0.79 10.83
N ASN A 180 3.05 0.23 11.13
CA ASN A 180 3.92 0.85 10.14
C ASN A 180 5.15 -0.03 9.89
N ALA A 181 5.00 -1.01 9.01
CA ALA A 181 6.06 -1.97 8.70
C ALA A 181 7.13 -1.33 7.80
N HIS A 182 8.37 -1.29 8.29
CA HIS A 182 9.53 -0.86 7.49
C HIS A 182 10.28 -2.02 6.85
N TRP A 183 10.02 -3.26 7.30
CA TRP A 183 10.59 -4.48 6.75
C TRP A 183 9.51 -5.38 6.15
N GLN A 184 9.85 -6.08 5.07
CA GLN A 184 8.98 -7.06 4.41
C GLN A 184 8.52 -8.17 5.37
N GLU A 185 9.38 -8.60 6.29
CA GLU A 185 9.05 -9.61 7.29
C GLU A 185 7.98 -9.10 8.28
N GLU A 186 8.05 -7.83 8.67
CA GLU A 186 7.05 -7.18 9.52
C GLU A 186 5.73 -6.98 8.76
N LEU A 187 5.82 -6.63 7.48
CA LEU A 187 4.65 -6.49 6.61
C LEU A 187 3.91 -7.83 6.49
N ILE A 188 4.63 -8.91 6.19
CA ILE A 188 4.05 -10.26 6.13
C ILE A 188 3.48 -10.68 7.49
N TYR A 189 4.20 -10.42 8.58
CA TYR A 189 3.71 -10.75 9.92
C TYR A 189 2.39 -10.04 10.24
N THR A 190 2.35 -8.73 10.03
CA THR A 190 1.20 -7.87 10.39
C THR A 190 -0.01 -8.08 9.47
N GLN A 191 0.21 -8.17 8.16
CA GLN A 191 -0.86 -8.24 7.17
C GLN A 191 -1.38 -9.65 6.94
N ILE A 192 -0.49 -10.65 6.93
CA ILE A 192 -0.83 -12.01 6.49
C ILE A 192 -0.93 -12.97 7.66
N ARG A 193 0.09 -13.01 8.53
CA ARG A 193 0.08 -13.97 9.66
C ARG A 193 -0.91 -13.55 10.76
N ILE A 194 -0.92 -12.26 11.10
CA ILE A 194 -1.78 -11.71 12.13
C ILE A 194 -3.09 -11.21 11.56
N GLY A 195 -3.03 -10.36 10.53
CA GLY A 195 -4.18 -9.96 9.73
C GLY A 195 -5.35 -9.34 10.50
N ARG A 196 -5.13 -8.77 11.70
CA ARG A 196 -6.19 -8.25 12.57
C ARG A 196 -5.84 -6.89 13.16
N PHE A 197 -6.86 -6.08 13.44
CA PHE A 197 -6.71 -4.85 14.21
C PHE A 197 -6.44 -5.16 15.69
N CYS A 198 -5.69 -4.31 16.39
CA CYS A 198 -5.50 -4.45 17.85
C CYS A 198 -6.78 -4.06 18.62
N LYS A 199 -6.79 -4.27 19.95
CA LYS A 199 -7.97 -3.97 20.80
C LYS A 199 -8.44 -2.52 20.64
N HIS A 200 -7.49 -1.57 20.62
CA HIS A 200 -7.79 -0.14 20.47
C HIS A 200 -8.48 0.16 19.14
N HIS A 201 -7.90 -0.24 18.00
CA HIS A 201 -8.49 0.02 16.69
C HIS A 201 -9.80 -0.72 16.45
N ARG A 202 -10.00 -1.91 17.05
CA ARG A 202 -11.32 -2.57 17.03
C ARG A 202 -12.37 -1.79 17.81
N GLN A 203 -11.99 -1.11 18.89
CA GLN A 203 -12.92 -0.26 19.63
C GLN A 203 -13.30 0.96 18.81
N LEU A 204 -12.32 1.65 18.22
CA LEU A 204 -12.58 2.79 17.33
C LEU A 204 -13.54 2.43 16.18
N LEU A 205 -13.36 1.26 15.55
CA LEU A 205 -14.29 0.81 14.51
C LEU A 205 -15.70 0.65 15.05
N LYS A 206 -15.89 0.07 16.25
CA LYS A 206 -17.23 -0.06 16.86
C LYS A 206 -17.87 1.30 17.10
N ASP A 207 -17.10 2.26 17.60
CA ASP A 207 -17.60 3.60 17.92
C ASP A 207 -18.06 4.31 16.64
N ILE A 208 -17.35 4.12 15.52
CA ILE A 208 -17.74 4.64 14.19
C ILE A 208 -19.03 4.00 13.68
N HIS A 209 -19.30 2.72 13.98
CA HIS A 209 -20.54 2.05 13.55
C HIS A 209 -21.76 2.43 14.42
N LEU A 210 -21.53 3.04 15.58
CA LEU A 210 -22.57 3.50 16.50
C LEU A 210 -22.92 4.97 16.31
N ALA A 211 -22.15 5.70 15.50
CA ALA A 211 -22.39 7.10 15.11
C ALA A 211 -23.21 7.17 13.82
#